data_AF-A0A9W6C7W9-F1
#
_entry.id   AF-A0A9W6C7W9-F1
#
_cell.length_a   1.000
_cell.length_b   1.000
_cell.length_c   1.000
_cell.angle_alpha   90.00
_cell.angle_beta   90.00
_cell.angle_gamma   90.00
#
_symmetry.space_group_name_H-M   'P 1'
#
loop_
_entity.id
_entity.type
_entity.pdbx_description
1 polymer ?
#
loop_
_entity_poly.entity_id
_entity_poly.type
_entity_poly.pdbx_seq_one_letter_code
_entity_poly.pdbx_strand_id
1 'polypeptide(L)'
;MADKETSFDMTDWELSEEYYKENEENKELKLEDFMLPEDEIPSASSDETQDPALARTISDVQQVLSVYREGKSVEEIALALSLEADYVHTILYCAQGFSEDDPIAVARLVMMS
;
A
#
# COMPACT_ATOMS: atom_id res chain seq x y z
N MET A 1 4.08 34.57 31.91
CA MET A 1 4.13 33.26 31.22
C MET A 1 2.87 32.51 31.64
N ALA A 2 2.14 31.91 30.72
CA ALA A 2 0.92 31.17 31.06
C ALA A 2 1.31 29.79 31.62
N ASP A 3 1.07 29.58 32.92
CA ASP A 3 1.06 28.27 33.55
C ASP A 3 -0.04 27.43 32.89
N LYS A 4 0.34 26.60 31.93
CA LYS A 4 -0.55 25.59 31.39
C LYS A 4 -0.54 24.45 32.39
N GLU A 5 -1.54 24.45 33.29
CA GLU A 5 -1.86 23.31 34.14
C GLU A 5 -1.92 22.06 33.24
N THR A 6 -0.87 21.24 33.31
CA THR A 6 -0.92 19.86 32.86
C THR A 6 -1.91 19.17 33.77
N SER A 7 -3.17 19.15 33.34
CA SER A 7 -4.17 18.20 33.82
C SER A 7 -3.52 16.83 33.74
N PHE A 8 -3.13 16.28 34.89
CA PHE A 8 -2.76 14.87 35.01
C PHE A 8 -4.06 14.10 34.77
N ASP A 9 -4.31 13.76 33.51
CA ASP A 9 -5.44 12.91 33.15
C ASP A 9 -5.23 11.55 33.84
N MET A 10 -6.00 11.29 34.90
CA MET A 10 -5.98 10.02 35.64
C MET A 10 -6.42 8.81 34.78
N THR A 11 -6.74 9.04 33.50
CA THR A 11 -6.98 8.03 32.45
C THR A 11 -5.75 7.70 31.63
N ASP A 12 -4.60 8.28 31.95
CA ASP A 12 -3.33 7.87 31.36
C ASP A 12 -3.05 6.42 31.75
N TRP A 13 -3.29 5.52 30.79
CA TRP A 13 -3.24 4.08 30.98
C TRP A 13 -1.83 3.63 31.41
N GLU A 14 -0.80 4.38 31.01
CA GLU A 14 0.60 4.19 31.39
C GLU A 14 0.88 4.52 32.87
N LEU A 15 0.08 5.41 33.48
CA LEU A 15 0.19 5.79 34.89
C LEU A 15 -0.81 5.04 35.78
N SER A 16 -1.66 4.18 35.20
CA SER A 16 -2.61 3.39 35.97
C SER A 16 -1.90 2.36 36.83
N GLU A 17 -2.32 2.21 38.09
CA GLU A 17 -1.80 1.15 38.98
C GLU A 17 -2.05 -0.26 38.41
N GLU A 18 -3.05 -0.41 37.55
CA GLU A 18 -3.42 -1.66 36.90
C GLU A 18 -2.36 -2.12 35.88
N TYR A 19 -1.66 -1.19 35.22
CA TYR A 19 -0.59 -1.52 34.26
C TYR A 19 0.64 -2.14 34.94
N TYR A 20 0.96 -1.72 36.18
CA TYR A 20 2.11 -2.23 36.94
C TYR A 20 1.78 -3.43 37.83
N LYS A 21 0.50 -3.79 37.97
CA LYS A 21 0.11 -5.00 38.69
C LYS A 21 0.31 -6.20 37.77
N GLU A 22 1.16 -7.12 38.20
CA GLU A 22 1.31 -8.42 37.58
C GLU A 22 -0.01 -9.19 37.73
N ASN A 23 -0.76 -9.35 36.64
CA ASN A 23 -1.95 -10.18 36.65
C ASN A 23 -1.51 -11.63 36.87
N GLU A 24 -1.90 -12.25 37.99
CA GLU A 24 -1.57 -13.67 38.30
C GLU A 24 -2.09 -14.65 37.23
N GLU A 25 -3.01 -14.21 36.38
CA GLU A 25 -3.48 -14.90 35.18
C GLU A 25 -2.60 -14.61 33.95
N ASN A 26 -1.27 -14.55 34.13
CA ASN A 26 -0.28 -14.33 33.08
C ASN A 26 -0.34 -15.43 32.01
N LYS A 27 -1.34 -15.35 31.13
CA LYS A 27 -1.38 -16.10 29.89
C LYS A 27 -0.27 -15.52 29.02
N GLU A 28 0.87 -16.20 29.01
CA GLU A 28 1.99 -15.86 28.14
C GLU A 28 1.50 -15.85 26.68
N LEU A 29 1.20 -14.66 26.18
CA LEU A 29 0.85 -14.46 24.78
C LEU A 29 2.14 -14.58 23.98
N LYS A 30 2.35 -15.76 23.39
CA LYS A 30 3.46 -15.99 22.47
C LYS A 30 3.10 -15.43 21.11
N LEU A 31 4.08 -14.82 20.44
CA LEU A 31 3.91 -14.30 19.09
C LEU A 31 3.42 -15.39 18.13
N GLU A 32 3.88 -16.63 18.35
CA GLU A 32 3.48 -17.82 17.61
C GLU A 32 1.97 -18.10 17.66
N ASP A 33 1.25 -17.68 18.70
CA ASP A 33 -0.20 -17.89 18.87
C ASP A 33 -1.02 -16.96 17.95
N PHE A 34 -0.39 -15.88 17.46
CA PHE A 34 -0.99 -14.92 16.51
C PHE A 34 -0.47 -15.10 15.08
N MET A 35 0.61 -15.84 14.89
CA MET A 35 1.16 -16.12 13.57
C MET A 35 0.45 -17.33 12.96
N LEU A 36 -0.09 -17.17 11.76
CA LEU A 36 -0.53 -18.30 10.96
C LEU A 36 0.70 -19.14 10.57
N PRO A 37 0.61 -20.48 10.57
CA PRO A 37 1.69 -21.34 10.12
C PRO A 37 2.06 -20.98 8.67
N GLU A 38 3.34 -21.09 8.31
CA GLU A 38 3.84 -20.68 6.99
C GLU A 38 3.12 -21.34 5.81
N ASP A 39 2.50 -22.51 6.05
CA ASP A 39 1.66 -23.25 5.10
C ASP A 39 0.25 -22.67 4.90
N GLU A 40 -0.25 -21.86 5.84
CA GLU A 40 -1.56 -21.17 5.80
C GLU A 40 -1.45 -19.65 5.72
N ILE A 41 -0.22 -19.09 5.70
CA ILE A 41 -0.06 -17.76 5.13
C ILE A 41 -0.60 -17.91 3.71
N PRO A 42 -1.73 -17.27 3.33
CA PRO A 42 -2.04 -17.18 1.93
C PRO A 42 -0.82 -16.50 1.35
N SER A 43 0.01 -17.25 0.63
CA SER A 43 1.14 -16.70 -0.09
C SER A 43 0.61 -15.42 -0.69
N ALA A 44 1.29 -14.29 -0.46
CA ALA A 44 0.89 -13.02 -1.06
C ALA A 44 0.82 -13.11 -2.60
N SER A 45 1.16 -14.25 -3.19
CA SER A 45 0.54 -14.76 -4.41
C SER A 45 -0.93 -15.21 -4.20
N SER A 46 -1.78 -14.39 -3.58
CA SER A 46 -3.21 -14.54 -3.86
C SER A 46 -3.32 -14.52 -5.37
N ASP A 47 -4.17 -15.39 -5.89
CA ASP A 47 -4.43 -15.68 -7.31
C ASP A 47 -5.03 -14.45 -8.04
N GLU A 48 -4.45 -13.27 -7.82
CA GLU A 48 -4.90 -11.94 -8.23
C GLU A 48 -4.37 -11.58 -9.63
N THR A 49 -3.97 -12.59 -10.40
CA THR A 49 -3.73 -12.46 -11.85
C THR A 49 -4.97 -12.80 -12.67
N GLN A 50 -6.08 -13.20 -12.03
CA GLN A 50 -7.31 -13.61 -12.71
C GLN A 50 -8.23 -12.46 -13.13
N ASP A 51 -8.00 -11.22 -12.70
CA ASP A 51 -8.79 -10.09 -13.17
C ASP A 51 -8.40 -9.71 -14.60
N PRO A 52 -9.27 -9.95 -15.61
CA PRO A 52 -8.96 -9.61 -17.00
C PRO A 52 -8.81 -8.10 -17.20
N ALA A 53 -9.42 -7.30 -16.31
CA ALA A 53 -9.24 -5.86 -16.27
C ALA A 53 -7.84 -5.46 -15.80
N LEU A 54 -7.33 -6.13 -14.74
CA LEU A 54 -6.00 -5.87 -14.23
C LEU A 54 -4.93 -6.24 -15.26
N ALA A 55 -5.06 -7.39 -15.92
CA ALA A 55 -4.14 -7.81 -16.98
C ALA A 55 -4.04 -6.78 -18.13
N ARG A 56 -5.16 -6.15 -18.51
CA ARG A 56 -5.16 -5.06 -19.49
C ARG A 56 -4.42 -3.83 -18.98
N THR A 57 -4.75 -3.38 -17.77
CA THR A 57 -4.08 -2.21 -17.17
C THR A 57 -2.58 -2.43 -16.96
N ILE A 58 -2.13 -3.65 -16.63
CA ILE A 58 -0.71 -4.00 -16.55
C ILE A 58 -0.03 -3.85 -17.92
N SER A 59 -0.66 -4.34 -18.99
CA SER A 59 -0.15 -4.16 -20.35
C SER A 59 -0.07 -2.69 -20.73
N ASP A 60 -1.09 -1.90 -20.38
CA ASP A 60 -1.11 -0.46 -20.65
C ASP A 60 0.01 0.25 -19.88
N VAL A 61 0.19 -0.06 -18.60
CA VAL A 61 1.28 0.48 -17.75
C VAL A 61 2.65 0.14 -18.34
N GLN A 62 2.88 -1.11 -18.76
CA GLN A 62 4.15 -1.52 -19.38
C GLN A 62 4.42 -0.77 -20.68
N GLN A 63 3.41 -0.60 -21.54
CA GLN A 63 3.54 0.14 -22.79
C GLN A 63 3.80 1.62 -22.53
N VAL A 64 3.05 2.26 -21.64
CA VAL A 64 3.25 3.66 -21.23
C VAL A 64 4.66 3.86 -20.69
N LEU A 65 5.15 3.01 -19.80
CA LEU A 65 6.50 3.10 -19.23
C LEU A 65 7.59 2.86 -20.27
N SER A 66 7.38 1.95 -21.22
CA SER A 66 8.33 1.74 -22.33
C SER A 66 8.47 3.00 -23.19
N VAL A 67 7.34 3.60 -23.56
CA VAL A 67 7.34 4.81 -24.42
C VAL A 67 7.82 6.04 -23.64
N TYR A 68 7.52 6.12 -22.35
CA TYR A 68 8.00 7.18 -21.47
C TYR A 68 9.53 7.14 -21.29
N ARG A 69 10.14 5.95 -21.19
CA ARG A 69 11.61 5.80 -21.16
C ARG A 69 12.31 6.29 -22.42
N GLU A 70 11.61 6.33 -23.55
CA GLU A 70 12.12 6.92 -24.80
C GLU A 70 12.13 8.46 -24.79
N GLY A 71 11.58 9.10 -23.74
CA GLY A 71 11.56 10.56 -23.57
C GLY A 71 10.39 11.25 -24.26
N LYS A 72 9.32 10.52 -24.60
CA LYS A 72 8.12 11.10 -25.21
C LYS A 72 7.24 11.79 -24.17
N SER A 73 6.53 12.84 -24.60
CA SER A 73 5.60 13.58 -23.74
C SER A 73 4.30 12.79 -23.49
N VAL A 74 3.58 13.13 -22.41
CA VAL A 74 2.31 12.47 -22.03
C VAL A 74 1.28 12.52 -23.17
N GLU A 75 1.20 13.64 -23.89
CA GLU A 75 0.27 13.81 -25.01
C GLU A 75 0.62 12.92 -26.20
N GLU A 76 1.91 12.78 -26.51
CA GLU A 76 2.39 11.89 -27.58
C GLU A 76 2.16 10.42 -27.23
N ILE A 77 2.33 10.04 -25.96
CA ILE A 77 2.05 8.69 -25.45
C ILE A 77 0.55 8.38 -25.57
N ALA A 78 -0.31 9.31 -25.14
CA ALA A 78 -1.76 9.19 -25.23
C ALA A 78 -2.22 8.99 -26.68
N LEU A 79 -1.67 9.78 -27.62
CA LEU A 79 -1.95 9.63 -29.05
C LEU A 79 -1.43 8.32 -29.63
N ALA A 80 -0.24 7.87 -29.22
CA ALA A 80 0.38 6.64 -29.74
C ALA A 80 -0.35 5.37 -29.27
N LEU A 81 -0.81 5.35 -28.02
CA LEU A 81 -1.51 4.22 -27.41
C LEU A 81 -3.04 4.33 -27.52
N SER A 82 -3.54 5.43 -28.08
CA SER A 82 -4.97 5.75 -28.13
C SER A 82 -5.63 5.69 -26.74
N LEU A 83 -4.89 6.12 -25.71
CA LEU A 83 -5.30 6.20 -24.32
C LEU A 83 -5.65 7.64 -23.95
N GLU A 84 -6.40 7.82 -22.87
CA GLU A 84 -6.71 9.14 -22.34
C GLU A 84 -5.48 9.77 -21.67
N ALA A 85 -5.26 11.07 -21.89
CA ALA A 85 -4.11 11.78 -21.33
C ALA A 85 -4.10 11.77 -19.78
N ASP A 86 -5.28 11.86 -19.17
CA ASP A 86 -5.45 11.79 -17.71
C ASP A 86 -5.06 10.41 -17.16
N TYR A 87 -5.45 9.34 -17.87
CA TYR A 87 -5.07 7.97 -17.54
C TYR A 87 -3.55 7.75 -17.64
N VAL A 88 -2.90 8.24 -18.70
CA VAL A 88 -1.43 8.18 -18.84
C VAL A 88 -0.74 8.97 -17.72
N HIS A 89 -1.27 10.15 -17.37
CA HIS A 89 -0.75 10.95 -16.27
C HIS A 89 -0.86 10.21 -14.93
N THR A 90 -2.00 9.57 -14.67
CA THR A 90 -2.25 8.77 -13.46
C THR A 90 -1.29 7.60 -13.38
N ILE A 91 -1.05 6.88 -14.49
CA ILE A 91 -0.07 5.80 -14.56
C ILE A 91 1.34 6.28 -14.21
N LEU A 92 1.79 7.39 -14.80
CA LEU A 92 3.14 7.92 -14.56
C LEU A 92 3.31 8.43 -13.13
N TYR A 93 2.29 9.10 -12.59
CA TYR A 93 2.28 9.55 -11.20
C TYR A 93 2.36 8.36 -10.23
N CYS A 94 1.57 7.30 -10.49
CA CYS A 94 1.63 6.07 -9.72
C CYS A 94 3.00 5.40 -9.84
N ALA A 95 3.55 5.30 -11.04
CA ALA A 95 4.85 4.68 -11.29
C ALA A 95 6.03 5.43 -10.65
N GLN A 96 5.91 6.74 -10.41
CA GLN A 96 6.94 7.52 -9.70
C GLN A 96 7.06 7.10 -8.21
N GLY A 97 5.96 6.63 -7.61
CA GLY A 97 5.91 6.24 -6.20
C GLY A 97 6.35 4.81 -5.91
N PHE A 98 6.44 3.95 -6.93
CA PHE A 98 6.89 2.57 -6.80
C PHE A 98 8.28 2.38 -7.41
N SER A 99 9.04 1.42 -6.89
CA SER A 99 10.20 0.90 -7.60
C SER A 99 9.75 0.42 -8.99
N GLU A 100 10.52 0.74 -10.02
CA GLU A 100 10.28 0.46 -11.45
C GLU A 100 9.96 -1.03 -11.77
N ASP A 101 10.11 -1.92 -10.79
CA ASP A 101 9.96 -3.38 -10.87
C ASP A 101 8.54 -3.92 -10.63
N ASP A 102 7.58 -3.14 -10.11
CA ASP A 102 6.23 -3.65 -9.76
C ASP A 102 5.09 -3.04 -10.61
N PRO A 103 4.96 -3.40 -11.90
CA PRO A 103 3.88 -2.90 -12.76
C PRO A 103 2.49 -3.33 -12.30
N ILE A 104 2.40 -4.41 -11.51
CA ILE A 104 1.15 -4.91 -10.94
C ILE A 104 0.62 -3.96 -9.86
N ALA A 105 1.50 -3.42 -9.01
CA ALA A 105 1.11 -2.50 -7.95
C ALA A 105 0.62 -1.17 -8.54
N VAL A 106 1.31 -0.67 -9.57
CA VAL A 106 0.90 0.54 -10.31
C VAL A 106 -0.47 0.34 -10.95
N ALA A 107 -0.69 -0.79 -11.64
CA ALA A 107 -1.96 -1.10 -12.28
C ALA A 107 -3.12 -1.14 -11.26
N ARG A 108 -2.91 -1.71 -10.07
CA ARG A 108 -3.91 -1.69 -8.99
C ARG A 108 -4.20 -0.30 -8.47
N LEU A 109 -3.16 0.50 -8.24
CA LEU A 109 -3.34 1.86 -7.76
C LEU A 109 -4.16 2.70 -8.75
N VAL A 110 -3.93 2.51 -10.05
CA VAL A 110 -4.70 3.16 -11.12
C VAL A 110 -6.16 2.68 -11.14
N MET A 111 -6.43 1.38 -10.93
CA MET A 111 -7.81 0.87 -10.85
C MET A 111 -8.58 1.36 -9.61
N MET A 112 -7.87 1.79 -8.57
CA MET A 112 -8.44 2.32 -7.33
C MET A 112 -8.58 3.86 -7.32
N SER A 113 -8.07 4.55 -8.36
CA SER A 113 -8.08 6.01 -8.49
C SER A 113 -9.28 6.52 -9.28
#